data_AF-A0A182SIG0-F1
#
_entry.id   AF-A0A182SIG0-F1
#
_cell.length_a   1.000
_cell.length_b   1.000
_cell.length_c   1.000
_cell.angle_alpha   90.00
_cell.angle_beta   90.00
_cell.angle_gamma   90.00
#
_symmetry.space_group_name_H-M   'P 1'
#
loop_
_entity.id
_entity.type
_entity.pdbx_description
1 polymer ?
#
loop_
_entity_poly.entity_id
_entity_poly.type
_entity_poly.pdbx_seq_one_letter_code
_entity_poly.pdbx_strand_id
1 'polypeptide(L)'
;MVVAAKWHLHNRELDKKGLPRTAAKWQAKMYCSLPLRLMSRCWGWMADRKVPKPVRPMIYGLYSTTFGVKMEEAAADNFKEYRSLGEFFTRPLKEDARPIDPKISFVSPCDGRILHFGAANSNQIEQVKGVSYSLEAFLGPPTWTKKDAPEMVEKVKKKTSPDSVLYQCVIYLAPGDYHRFHSPTLWKPELRRHFSGELLSVSPKIAGWIPGLFCLNERAVYIGKWKHGFFSYTAVGKLVGKSGRRR
;
A
#
# COMPACT_ATOMS: atom_id res chain seq x y z
N MET A 1 -18.05 23.33 -19.27
CA MET A 1 -17.36 24.57 -18.86
C MET A 1 -17.26 24.76 -17.33
N VAL A 2 -18.31 24.55 -16.54
CA VAL A 2 -18.32 24.84 -15.08
C VAL A 2 -17.30 24.01 -14.27
N VAL A 3 -17.13 22.72 -14.59
CA VAL A 3 -16.21 21.83 -13.85
C VAL A 3 -14.74 22.21 -14.06
N ALA A 4 -14.36 22.47 -15.31
CA ALA A 4 -13.00 22.90 -15.64
C ALA A 4 -12.66 24.25 -14.99
N ALA A 5 -13.59 25.21 -15.01
CA ALA A 5 -13.41 26.49 -14.34
C ALA A 5 -13.21 26.34 -12.82
N LYS A 6 -14.04 25.51 -12.15
CA LYS A 6 -13.90 25.20 -10.72
C LYS A 6 -12.56 24.53 -10.39
N TRP A 7 -12.07 23.66 -11.28
CA TRP A 7 -10.76 23.02 -11.14
C TRP A 7 -9.61 24.04 -11.22
N HIS A 8 -9.63 24.93 -12.22
CA HIS A 8 -8.60 25.97 -12.35
C HIS A 8 -8.59 26.94 -11.18
N LEU A 9 -9.77 27.34 -10.66
CA LEU A 9 -9.87 28.19 -9.48
C LEU A 9 -9.28 27.51 -8.24
N HIS A 10 -9.62 26.24 -7.99
CA HIS A 10 -9.06 25.48 -6.86
C HIS A 10 -7.54 25.36 -6.93
N ASN A 11 -6.99 25.03 -8.10
CA ASN A 11 -5.53 24.94 -8.28
C ASN A 11 -4.85 26.29 -8.07
N ARG A 12 -5.46 27.39 -8.54
CA ARG A 12 -4.93 28.74 -8.31
C ARG A 12 -4.92 29.13 -6.83
N GLU A 13 -5.91 28.68 -6.05
CA GLU A 13 -5.93 28.88 -4.59
C GLU A 13 -4.84 28.07 -3.88
N LEU A 14 -4.58 26.83 -4.31
CA LEU A 14 -3.51 26.01 -3.75
C LEU A 14 -2.13 26.61 -4.07
N ASP A 15 -1.92 27.03 -5.31
CA ASP A 15 -0.69 27.69 -5.75
C ASP A 15 -0.44 28.98 -4.95
N LYS A 16 -1.48 29.79 -4.70
CA LYS A 16 -1.40 30.99 -3.83
C LYS A 16 -0.98 30.68 -2.39
N LYS A 17 -1.31 29.48 -1.88
CA LYS A 17 -1.01 29.04 -0.51
C LYS A 17 0.31 28.25 -0.43
N GLY A 18 1.02 28.06 -1.54
CA GLY A 18 2.21 27.21 -1.61
C GLY A 18 1.92 25.73 -1.30
N LEU A 19 0.66 25.29 -1.49
CA LEU A 19 0.23 23.92 -1.22
C LEU A 19 0.31 23.06 -2.49
N PRO A 20 0.55 21.74 -2.36
CA PRO A 20 0.55 20.84 -3.51
C PRO A 20 -0.85 20.79 -4.17
N ARG A 21 -0.87 20.61 -5.49
CA ARG A 21 -2.12 20.49 -6.26
C ARG A 21 -2.83 19.17 -5.95
N THR A 22 -3.85 19.22 -5.12
CA THR A 22 -4.65 18.07 -4.67
C THR A 22 -6.08 18.13 -5.21
N ALA A 23 -6.85 17.06 -5.00
CA ALA A 23 -8.26 16.99 -5.33
C ALA A 23 -9.08 18.02 -4.54
N ALA A 24 -9.97 18.74 -5.22
CA ALA A 24 -11.02 19.48 -4.55
C ALA A 24 -11.96 18.52 -3.80
N LYS A 25 -12.61 19.00 -2.74
CA LYS A 25 -13.52 18.17 -1.91
C LYS A 25 -14.57 17.43 -2.73
N TRP A 26 -15.15 18.07 -3.75
CA TRP A 26 -16.17 17.45 -4.60
C TRP A 26 -15.58 16.38 -5.52
N GLN A 27 -14.33 16.51 -5.97
CA GLN A 27 -13.65 15.51 -6.79
C GLN A 27 -13.32 14.26 -5.98
N ALA A 28 -12.79 14.46 -4.77
CA ALA A 28 -12.56 13.38 -3.84
C ALA A 28 -13.87 12.66 -3.53
N LYS A 29 -14.95 13.40 -3.23
CA LYS A 29 -16.28 12.82 -2.99
C LYS A 29 -16.78 12.01 -4.19
N MET A 30 -16.69 12.57 -5.42
CA MET A 30 -17.12 11.88 -6.63
C MET A 30 -16.33 10.57 -6.86
N TYR A 31 -15.02 10.60 -6.65
CA TYR A 31 -14.17 9.42 -6.78
C TYR A 31 -14.50 8.36 -5.71
N CYS A 32 -14.73 8.77 -4.47
CA CYS A 32 -15.15 7.88 -3.38
C CYS A 32 -16.59 7.35 -3.55
N SER A 33 -17.44 8.01 -4.32
CA SER A 33 -18.80 7.55 -4.62
C SER A 33 -18.85 6.42 -5.67
N LEU A 34 -17.76 6.13 -6.35
CA LEU A 34 -17.70 5.00 -7.27
C LEU A 34 -17.89 3.69 -6.50
N PRO A 35 -18.59 2.67 -7.07
CA PRO A 35 -18.84 1.39 -6.40
C PRO A 35 -17.59 0.48 -6.42
N LEU A 36 -16.44 1.02 -5.98
CA LEU A 36 -15.11 0.42 -6.09
C LEU A 36 -15.01 -0.92 -5.37
N ARG A 37 -15.74 -1.10 -4.27
CA ARG A 37 -15.83 -2.40 -3.60
C ARG A 37 -16.49 -3.46 -4.48
N LEU A 38 -17.60 -3.13 -5.15
CA LEU A 38 -18.26 -4.05 -6.06
C LEU A 38 -17.35 -4.39 -7.24
N MET A 39 -16.72 -3.36 -7.82
CA MET A 39 -15.74 -3.55 -8.91
C MET A 39 -14.57 -4.44 -8.48
N SER A 40 -14.03 -4.24 -7.28
CA SER A 40 -12.92 -5.07 -6.76
C SER A 40 -13.36 -6.51 -6.51
N ARG A 41 -14.60 -6.75 -6.06
CA ARG A 41 -15.17 -8.10 -5.92
C ARG A 41 -15.35 -8.79 -7.27
N CYS A 42 -15.92 -8.09 -8.26
CA CYS A 42 -16.06 -8.60 -9.62
C CYS A 42 -14.69 -8.93 -10.24
N TRP A 43 -13.72 -8.02 -10.06
CA TRP A 43 -12.35 -8.23 -10.53
C TRP A 43 -11.69 -9.44 -9.84
N GLY A 44 -11.78 -9.54 -8.51
CA GLY A 44 -11.22 -10.67 -7.77
C GLY A 44 -11.85 -12.01 -8.19
N TRP A 45 -13.17 -12.04 -8.39
CA TRP A 45 -13.88 -13.20 -8.92
C TRP A 45 -13.39 -13.58 -10.33
N MET A 46 -13.25 -12.61 -11.22
CA MET A 46 -12.75 -12.84 -12.58
C MET A 46 -11.29 -13.29 -12.57
N ALA A 47 -10.43 -12.67 -11.76
CA ALA A 47 -9.02 -13.01 -11.65
C ALA A 47 -8.81 -14.42 -11.07
N ASP A 48 -9.74 -14.94 -10.27
CA ASP A 48 -9.71 -16.31 -9.74
C ASP A 48 -10.32 -17.36 -10.68
N ARG A 49 -10.90 -16.95 -11.82
CA ARG A 49 -11.38 -17.91 -12.82
C ARG A 49 -10.21 -18.59 -13.52
N LYS A 50 -10.35 -19.92 -13.69
CA LYS A 50 -9.38 -20.72 -14.42
C LYS A 50 -9.39 -20.31 -15.89
N VAL A 51 -8.24 -19.92 -16.41
CA VAL A 51 -8.03 -19.63 -17.84
C VAL A 51 -7.68 -20.93 -18.57
N PRO A 52 -8.30 -21.24 -19.71
CA PRO A 52 -7.92 -22.39 -20.53
C PRO A 52 -6.44 -22.35 -20.95
N LYS A 53 -5.73 -23.48 -20.86
CA LYS A 53 -4.30 -23.59 -21.20
C LYS A 53 -3.88 -22.94 -22.52
N PRO A 54 -4.60 -23.07 -23.65
CA PRO A 54 -4.16 -22.45 -24.91
C PRO A 54 -4.24 -20.92 -24.90
N VAL A 55 -5.09 -20.33 -24.04
CA VAL A 55 -5.31 -18.87 -23.97
C VAL A 55 -4.37 -18.19 -22.97
N ARG A 56 -3.77 -18.95 -22.04
CA ARG A 56 -2.86 -18.43 -21.00
C ARG A 56 -1.67 -17.65 -21.56
N PRO A 57 -0.92 -18.14 -22.58
CA PRO A 57 0.23 -17.39 -23.11
C PRO A 57 -0.18 -16.05 -23.73
N MET A 58 -1.36 -15.96 -24.36
CA MET A 58 -1.87 -14.71 -24.90
C MET A 58 -2.20 -13.71 -23.80
N ILE A 59 -2.99 -14.12 -22.81
CA ILE A 59 -3.43 -13.22 -21.72
C ILE A 59 -2.26 -12.79 -20.84
N TYR A 60 -1.46 -13.75 -20.38
CA TYR A 60 -0.34 -13.46 -19.47
C TYR A 60 0.84 -12.84 -20.21
N GLY A 61 1.05 -13.17 -21.50
CA GLY A 61 2.01 -12.49 -22.36
C GLY A 61 1.64 -11.02 -22.55
N LEU A 62 0.39 -10.71 -22.91
CA LEU A 62 -0.08 -9.33 -23.04
C LEU A 62 0.07 -8.54 -21.73
N TYR A 63 -0.29 -9.17 -20.60
CA TYR A 63 -0.10 -8.58 -19.28
C TYR A 63 1.37 -8.30 -19.00
N SER A 64 2.25 -9.26 -19.30
CA SER A 64 3.68 -9.15 -19.06
C SER A 64 4.32 -8.04 -19.88
N THR A 65 3.96 -7.92 -21.15
CA THR A 65 4.43 -6.84 -22.03
C THR A 65 3.90 -5.48 -21.57
N THR A 66 2.65 -5.41 -21.14
CA THR A 66 2.00 -4.14 -20.74
C THR A 66 2.56 -3.61 -19.41
N PHE A 67 2.87 -4.50 -18.47
CA PHE A 67 3.29 -4.12 -17.12
C PHE A 67 4.76 -4.41 -16.80
N GLY A 68 5.54 -4.90 -17.77
CA GLY A 68 6.97 -5.18 -17.61
C GLY A 68 7.26 -6.34 -16.64
N VAL A 69 6.43 -7.39 -16.67
CA VAL A 69 6.67 -8.59 -15.84
C VAL A 69 7.90 -9.32 -16.33
N LYS A 70 8.89 -9.48 -15.43
CA LYS A 70 10.06 -10.32 -15.66
C LYS A 70 9.74 -11.77 -15.35
N MET A 71 9.59 -12.59 -16.39
CA MET A 71 9.25 -14.01 -16.25
C MET A 71 10.47 -14.88 -15.91
N GLU A 72 11.66 -14.38 -16.18
CA GLU A 72 12.94 -15.05 -15.94
C GLU A 72 13.18 -15.25 -14.44
N GLU A 73 12.61 -14.39 -13.61
CA GLU A 73 12.70 -14.43 -12.15
C GLU A 73 11.59 -15.28 -11.49
N ALA A 74 10.54 -15.63 -12.25
CA ALA A 74 9.43 -16.42 -11.74
C ALA A 74 9.83 -17.88 -11.54
N ALA A 75 9.29 -18.54 -10.51
CA ALA A 75 9.60 -19.95 -10.25
C ALA A 75 9.15 -20.87 -11.40
N ALA A 76 8.03 -20.51 -12.04
CA ALA A 76 7.56 -21.09 -13.29
C ALA A 76 7.62 -20.02 -14.38
N ASP A 77 8.54 -20.15 -15.32
CA ASP A 77 8.69 -19.20 -16.42
C ASP A 77 7.64 -19.41 -17.53
N ASN A 78 6.99 -20.58 -17.56
CA ASN A 78 5.96 -20.91 -18.53
C ASN A 78 4.57 -20.39 -18.12
N PHE A 79 3.99 -19.52 -18.95
CA PHE A 79 2.63 -19.00 -18.76
C PHE A 79 1.54 -20.08 -18.61
N LYS A 80 1.75 -21.27 -19.18
CA LYS A 80 0.77 -22.37 -19.11
C LYS A 80 0.61 -22.94 -17.69
N GLU A 81 1.51 -22.68 -16.77
CA GLU A 81 1.48 -23.24 -15.42
C GLU A 81 0.50 -22.49 -14.50
N TYR A 82 0.33 -21.20 -14.72
CA TYR A 82 -0.59 -20.36 -13.94
C TYR A 82 -2.03 -20.64 -14.34
N ARG A 83 -2.87 -21.05 -13.37
CA ARG A 83 -4.26 -21.43 -13.66
C ARG A 83 -5.17 -20.24 -13.85
N SER A 84 -4.87 -19.12 -13.21
CA SER A 84 -5.69 -17.91 -13.23
C SER A 84 -4.81 -16.65 -13.23
N LEU A 85 -5.41 -15.51 -13.58
CA LEU A 85 -4.70 -14.23 -13.51
C LEU A 85 -4.28 -13.89 -12.07
N GLY A 86 -5.09 -14.27 -11.08
CA GLY A 86 -4.77 -14.10 -9.68
C GLY A 86 -3.54 -14.91 -9.25
N GLU A 87 -3.39 -16.14 -9.73
CA GLU A 87 -2.21 -16.99 -9.48
C GLU A 87 -0.95 -16.44 -10.17
N PHE A 88 -1.11 -15.93 -11.40
CA PHE A 88 -0.03 -15.25 -12.13
C PHE A 88 0.42 -13.95 -11.44
N PHE A 89 -0.53 -13.16 -10.94
CA PHE A 89 -0.26 -11.92 -10.22
C PHE A 89 0.50 -12.15 -8.92
N THR A 90 0.20 -13.24 -8.20
CA THR A 90 0.91 -13.64 -6.97
C THR A 90 1.93 -14.75 -7.19
N ARG A 91 2.49 -14.85 -8.41
CA ARG A 91 3.48 -15.86 -8.80
C ARG A 91 4.63 -15.95 -7.79
N PRO A 92 5.11 -17.14 -7.42
CA PRO A 92 6.35 -17.28 -6.68
C PRO A 92 7.55 -16.88 -7.56
N LEU A 93 8.61 -16.39 -6.93
CA LEU A 93 9.91 -16.18 -7.58
C LEU A 93 10.80 -17.41 -7.33
N LYS A 94 11.86 -17.54 -8.13
CA LYS A 94 12.94 -18.51 -7.87
C LYS A 94 13.58 -18.22 -6.51
N GLU A 95 14.06 -19.26 -5.84
CA GLU A 95 14.61 -19.16 -4.47
C GLU A 95 15.85 -18.25 -4.40
N ASP A 96 16.64 -18.23 -5.47
CA ASP A 96 17.86 -17.44 -5.63
C ASP A 96 17.62 -16.04 -6.22
N ALA A 97 16.38 -15.70 -6.60
CA ALA A 97 16.08 -14.42 -7.26
C ALA A 97 16.27 -13.20 -6.34
N ARG A 98 16.22 -13.38 -5.02
CA ARG A 98 16.34 -12.32 -4.01
C ARG A 98 17.22 -12.79 -2.83
N PRO A 99 18.55 -12.86 -3.00
CA PRO A 99 19.44 -13.22 -1.92
C PRO A 99 19.38 -12.16 -0.80
N ILE A 100 19.28 -12.62 0.45
CA ILE A 100 19.26 -11.77 1.64
C ILE A 100 20.65 -11.82 2.29
N ASP A 101 21.28 -10.66 2.46
CA ASP A 101 22.55 -10.56 3.19
C ASP A 101 22.30 -10.79 4.70
N PRO A 102 22.88 -11.86 5.31
CA PRO A 102 22.67 -12.15 6.73
C PRO A 102 23.26 -11.11 7.67
N LYS A 103 24.18 -10.25 7.20
CA LYS A 103 24.79 -9.19 8.00
C LYS A 103 23.89 -7.96 8.12
N ILE A 104 22.94 -7.80 7.21
CA ILE A 104 22.04 -6.65 7.16
C ILE A 104 20.84 -6.89 8.07
N SER A 105 20.63 -5.96 9.00
CA SER A 105 19.55 -6.08 9.98
C SER A 105 18.18 -5.63 9.49
N PHE A 106 18.12 -4.95 8.33
CA PHE A 106 16.90 -4.42 7.75
C PHE A 106 17.00 -4.41 6.22
N VAL A 107 16.10 -5.11 5.54
CA VAL A 107 16.06 -5.26 4.08
C VAL A 107 14.75 -4.74 3.50
N SER A 108 14.68 -4.60 2.17
CA SER A 108 13.41 -4.25 1.53
C SER A 108 12.39 -5.39 1.74
N PRO A 109 11.17 -5.10 2.20
CA PRO A 109 10.16 -6.13 2.41
C PRO A 109 9.50 -6.62 1.13
N CYS A 110 9.61 -5.86 0.02
CA CYS A 110 8.97 -6.18 -1.25
C CYS A 110 9.71 -5.53 -2.41
N ASP A 111 9.41 -6.02 -3.62
CA ASP A 111 9.78 -5.35 -4.86
C ASP A 111 8.83 -4.17 -5.09
N GLY A 112 9.37 -3.04 -5.52
CA GLY A 112 8.55 -1.89 -5.87
C GLY A 112 9.32 -0.58 -5.82
N ARG A 113 8.57 0.51 -5.81
CA ARG A 113 9.11 1.87 -5.80
C ARG A 113 8.87 2.54 -4.47
N ILE A 114 9.93 3.08 -3.86
CA ILE A 114 9.80 3.99 -2.72
C ILE A 114 9.07 5.27 -3.19
N LEU A 115 7.89 5.51 -2.63
CA LEU A 115 7.13 6.75 -2.85
C LEU A 115 7.60 7.86 -1.91
N HIS A 116 7.90 7.47 -0.67
CA HIS A 116 8.40 8.37 0.35
C HIS A 116 9.26 7.59 1.35
N PHE A 117 10.35 8.21 1.79
CA PHE A 117 11.18 7.77 2.90
C PHE A 117 11.64 9.00 3.66
N GLY A 118 11.46 8.98 4.98
CA GLY A 118 11.78 10.14 5.79
C GLY A 118 11.46 9.95 7.27
N ALA A 119 11.89 10.92 8.06
CA ALA A 119 11.55 10.96 9.48
C ALA A 119 10.05 11.20 9.66
N ALA A 120 9.40 10.36 10.45
CA ALA A 120 8.04 10.55 10.93
C ALA A 120 8.08 11.50 12.13
N ASN A 121 8.41 12.76 11.87
CA ASN A 121 8.40 13.81 12.89
C ASN A 121 6.97 14.31 13.04
N SER A 122 6.44 14.33 14.27
CA SER A 122 5.12 14.84 14.62
C SER A 122 3.92 13.99 14.17
N ASN A 123 2.71 14.42 14.56
CA ASN A 123 1.44 13.70 14.37
C ASN A 123 1.04 13.56 12.87
N GLN A 124 1.79 14.19 11.97
CA GLN A 124 1.59 14.20 10.51
C GLN A 124 2.77 13.56 9.80
N ILE A 125 2.46 12.73 8.82
CA ILE A 125 3.38 11.88 8.09
C ILE A 125 3.23 12.15 6.61
N GLU A 126 4.34 12.37 5.90
CA GLU A 126 4.29 12.65 4.47
C GLU A 126 3.93 11.39 3.67
N GLN A 127 2.87 11.50 2.87
CA GLN A 127 2.37 10.48 1.95
C GLN A 127 3.22 10.44 0.68
N VAL A 128 3.31 11.61 0.03
CA VAL A 128 4.11 11.87 -1.17
C VAL A 128 4.17 13.38 -1.38
N LYS A 129 5.36 13.89 -1.71
CA LYS A 129 5.63 15.27 -2.17
C LYS A 129 4.67 16.33 -1.62
N GLY A 130 4.76 16.60 -0.32
CA GLY A 130 4.02 17.66 0.37
C GLY A 130 2.58 17.34 0.77
N VAL A 131 2.06 16.16 0.43
CA VAL A 131 0.76 15.67 0.92
C VAL A 131 1.00 14.80 2.14
N SER A 132 0.35 15.10 3.27
CA SER A 132 0.51 14.36 4.53
C SER A 132 -0.76 13.64 4.98
N TYR A 133 -0.61 12.73 5.94
CA TYR A 133 -1.69 12.08 6.68
C TYR A 133 -1.35 11.97 8.17
N SER A 134 -2.36 11.88 9.03
CA SER A 134 -2.12 11.73 10.47
C SER A 134 -1.67 10.31 10.81
N LEU A 135 -0.57 10.18 11.56
CA LEU A 135 -0.12 8.88 12.10
C LEU A 135 -1.19 8.27 13.00
N GLU A 136 -1.84 9.08 13.84
CA GLU A 136 -2.94 8.64 14.70
C GLU A 136 -4.13 8.13 13.89
N ALA A 137 -4.54 8.85 12.84
CA ALA A 137 -5.61 8.37 11.96
C ALA A 137 -5.22 7.06 11.25
N PHE A 138 -3.94 6.91 10.88
CA PHE A 138 -3.43 5.72 10.21
C PHE A 138 -3.34 4.49 11.12
N LEU A 139 -2.79 4.66 12.32
CA LEU A 139 -2.70 3.60 13.32
C LEU A 139 -4.02 3.35 14.05
N GLY A 140 -4.98 4.27 13.93
CA GLY A 140 -6.30 4.27 14.56
C GLY A 140 -6.28 4.73 16.02
N PRO A 141 -7.44 5.13 16.57
CA PRO A 141 -7.52 5.55 17.96
C PRO A 141 -7.16 4.38 18.90
N PRO A 142 -6.65 4.68 20.10
CA PRO A 142 -6.31 3.68 21.09
C PRO A 142 -7.56 3.17 21.82
N THR A 143 -8.58 2.73 21.08
CA THR A 143 -9.85 2.18 21.62
C THR A 143 -9.69 0.74 22.14
N TRP A 144 -8.52 0.45 22.68
CA TRP A 144 -8.19 -0.83 23.28
C TRP A 144 -9.01 -1.03 24.55
N THR A 145 -9.40 -2.25 24.86
CA THR A 145 -9.62 -2.64 26.25
C THR A 145 -8.33 -2.36 27.03
N LYS A 146 -8.42 -1.67 28.18
CA LYS A 146 -7.26 -1.24 29.00
C LYS A 146 -6.24 -2.34 29.35
N LYS A 147 -6.55 -3.62 29.10
CA LYS A 147 -5.64 -4.76 29.30
C LYS A 147 -4.72 -5.06 28.09
N ASP A 148 -5.07 -4.62 26.88
CA ASP A 148 -4.44 -5.12 25.64
C ASP A 148 -3.80 -4.03 24.76
N ALA A 149 -3.87 -2.76 25.17
CA ALA A 149 -3.16 -1.68 24.50
C ALA A 149 -1.65 -1.83 24.72
N PRO A 150 -0.82 -1.94 23.67
CA PRO A 150 0.60 -1.67 23.84
C PRO A 150 0.72 -0.19 24.22
N GLU A 151 1.14 0.09 25.46
CA GLU A 151 1.58 1.40 25.98
C GLU A 151 2.47 2.17 24.96
N MET A 152 3.11 1.40 24.08
CA MET A 152 3.90 1.79 22.93
C MET A 152 3.24 2.76 21.95
N VAL A 153 1.95 2.63 21.59
CA VAL A 153 1.32 3.57 20.62
C VAL A 153 1.20 4.96 21.24
N GLU A 154 0.87 5.03 22.52
CA GLU A 154 0.85 6.30 23.27
C GLU A 154 2.26 6.85 23.50
N LYS A 155 3.29 6.00 23.65
CA LYS A 155 4.70 6.43 23.71
C LYS A 155 5.19 7.00 22.39
N VAL A 156 4.80 6.42 21.25
CA VAL A 156 5.08 6.97 19.90
C VAL A 156 4.46 8.37 19.74
N LYS A 157 3.29 8.62 20.33
CA LYS A 157 2.67 9.96 20.34
C LYS A 157 3.43 10.97 21.21
N LYS A 158 3.97 10.53 22.35
CA LYS A 158 4.43 11.44 23.40
C LYS A 158 5.89 11.87 23.30
N LYS A 159 6.78 11.11 22.67
CA LYS A 159 8.20 11.47 22.52
C LYS A 159 8.84 10.74 21.33
N THR A 160 9.27 11.48 20.32
CA THR A 160 10.56 11.18 19.68
C THR A 160 11.57 11.47 20.78
N SER A 161 12.16 10.43 21.39
CA SER A 161 13.20 10.69 22.39
C SER A 161 14.32 11.51 21.72
N PRO A 162 15.04 12.39 22.43
CA PRO A 162 16.19 13.08 21.85
C PRO A 162 17.21 12.11 21.22
N ASP A 163 17.21 10.86 21.69
CA ASP A 163 18.14 9.80 21.26
C ASP A 163 17.60 8.91 20.12
N SER A 164 16.35 9.06 19.68
CA SER A 164 15.76 8.16 18.67
C SER A 164 14.72 8.83 17.78
N VAL A 165 14.94 8.79 16.46
CA VAL A 165 14.00 9.29 15.45
C VAL A 165 13.20 8.14 14.83
N LEU A 166 11.87 8.33 14.71
CA LEU A 166 11.03 7.39 13.99
C LEU A 166 11.14 7.63 12.49
N TYR A 167 11.34 6.58 11.70
CA TYR A 167 11.35 6.66 10.23
C TYR A 167 10.14 5.95 9.64
N GLN A 168 9.72 6.42 8.48
CA GLN A 168 8.72 5.77 7.65
C GLN A 168 9.25 5.51 6.24
N CYS A 169 8.75 4.43 5.64
CA CYS A 169 9.01 4.11 4.24
C CYS A 169 7.71 3.61 3.60
N VAL A 170 7.30 4.27 2.52
CA VAL A 170 6.12 3.91 1.73
C VAL A 170 6.61 3.29 0.43
N ILE A 171 6.31 2.01 0.22
CA ILE A 171 6.70 1.26 -0.99
C ILE A 171 5.45 0.93 -1.80
N TYR A 172 5.46 1.28 -3.08
CA TYR A 172 4.40 1.00 -4.03
C TYR A 172 4.77 -0.19 -4.92
N LEU A 173 3.91 -1.21 -4.91
CA LEU A 173 3.98 -2.36 -5.80
C LEU A 173 3.16 -2.06 -7.06
N ALA A 174 3.85 -1.86 -8.18
CA ALA A 174 3.28 -1.70 -9.50
C ALA A 174 2.73 -3.04 -10.02
N PRO A 175 1.77 -3.07 -10.96
CA PRO A 175 1.12 -4.30 -11.40
C PRO A 175 2.06 -5.41 -11.91
N GLY A 176 3.22 -5.06 -12.48
CA GLY A 176 4.21 -6.04 -12.95
C GLY A 176 5.09 -6.64 -11.85
N ASP A 177 5.17 -5.98 -10.70
CA ASP A 177 6.06 -6.37 -9.59
C ASP A 177 5.60 -7.70 -8.97
N TYR A 178 6.48 -8.27 -8.14
CA TYR A 178 6.13 -9.41 -7.31
C TYR A 178 5.20 -8.97 -6.16
N HIS A 179 3.97 -9.52 -6.13
CA HIS A 179 2.92 -9.11 -5.20
C HIS A 179 2.82 -9.95 -3.92
N ARG A 180 3.96 -10.49 -3.46
CA ARG A 180 4.07 -10.94 -2.07
C ARG A 180 5.03 -10.01 -1.35
N PHE A 181 4.83 -9.87 -0.05
CA PHE A 181 5.66 -9.04 0.80
C PHE A 181 6.11 -9.87 1.99
N HIS A 182 7.30 -9.54 2.49
CA HIS A 182 8.04 -10.30 3.48
C HIS A 182 8.37 -9.42 4.67
N SER A 183 8.82 -10.05 5.76
CA SER A 183 9.31 -9.30 6.91
C SER A 183 10.64 -8.62 6.54
N PRO A 184 10.79 -7.29 6.71
CA PRO A 184 12.03 -6.59 6.41
C PRO A 184 13.13 -6.81 7.46
N THR A 185 12.77 -7.31 8.63
CA THR A 185 13.69 -7.52 9.76
C THR A 185 13.13 -8.61 10.68
N LEU A 186 13.91 -9.05 11.66
CA LEU A 186 13.38 -9.83 12.77
C LEU A 186 12.68 -8.89 13.75
N TRP A 187 11.39 -9.14 13.96
CA TRP A 187 10.57 -8.36 14.89
C TRP A 187 9.44 -9.22 15.44
N LYS A 188 8.83 -8.76 16.52
CA LYS A 188 7.72 -9.41 17.21
C LYS A 188 6.45 -8.59 17.02
N PRO A 189 5.53 -8.99 16.12
CA PRO A 189 4.19 -8.42 16.08
C PRO A 189 3.47 -8.72 17.39
N GLU A 190 3.01 -7.69 18.08
CA GLU A 190 2.23 -7.82 19.32
C GLU A 190 0.73 -7.67 19.03
N LEU A 191 0.39 -7.02 17.92
CA LEU A 191 -0.98 -6.68 17.57
C LEU A 191 -1.18 -6.60 16.06
N ARG A 192 -2.36 -7.03 15.62
CA ARG A 192 -2.89 -6.78 14.27
C ARG A 192 -4.22 -6.05 14.33
N ARG A 193 -4.36 -4.96 13.58
CA ARG A 193 -5.64 -4.27 13.34
C ARG A 193 -6.03 -4.38 11.88
N HIS A 194 -7.32 -4.57 11.63
CA HIS A 194 -7.91 -4.42 10.32
C HIS A 194 -8.80 -3.18 10.32
N PHE A 195 -8.59 -2.30 9.36
CA PHE A 195 -9.41 -1.13 9.15
C PHE A 195 -10.21 -1.35 7.88
N SER A 196 -11.53 -1.47 8.03
CA SER A 196 -12.45 -1.39 6.90
C SER A 196 -12.37 0.00 6.29
N GLY A 197 -12.17 0.07 4.99
CA GLY A 197 -12.03 1.33 4.26
C GLY A 197 -12.40 1.15 2.80
N GLU A 198 -12.08 2.15 1.99
CA GLU A 198 -12.28 2.12 0.55
C GLU A 198 -11.20 1.30 -0.15
N LEU A 199 -11.40 1.02 -1.44
CA LEU A 199 -10.40 0.38 -2.29
C LEU A 199 -10.01 1.35 -3.41
N LEU A 200 -9.55 2.54 -3.02
CA LEU A 200 -9.08 3.55 -3.97
C LEU A 200 -7.76 3.08 -4.62
N SER A 201 -7.47 3.59 -5.81
CA SER A 201 -6.17 3.32 -6.45
C SER A 201 -5.04 3.97 -5.64
N VAL A 202 -3.99 3.21 -5.36
CA VAL A 202 -2.77 3.69 -4.66
C VAL A 202 -1.64 4.04 -5.63
N SER A 203 -1.94 4.18 -6.92
CA SER A 203 -0.94 4.61 -7.90
C SER A 203 -0.32 5.96 -7.48
N PRO A 204 0.97 6.23 -7.78
CA PRO A 204 1.66 7.44 -7.33
C PRO A 204 0.91 8.74 -7.67
N LYS A 205 0.24 8.78 -8.83
CA LYS A 205 -0.57 9.92 -9.26
C LYS A 205 -1.77 10.15 -8.32
N ILE A 206 -2.48 9.09 -7.95
CA ILE A 206 -3.66 9.18 -7.06
C ILE A 206 -3.21 9.45 -5.62
N ALA A 207 -2.10 8.87 -5.18
CA ALA A 207 -1.49 9.19 -3.88
C ALA A 207 -1.07 10.65 -3.77
N GLY A 208 -0.60 11.29 -4.85
CA GLY A 208 -0.34 12.73 -4.84
C GLY A 208 -1.60 13.59 -4.94
N TRP A 209 -2.70 13.02 -5.42
CA TRP A 209 -3.93 13.75 -5.66
C TRP A 209 -4.89 13.72 -4.47
N ILE A 210 -4.95 12.61 -3.71
CA ILE A 210 -5.89 12.42 -2.60
C ILE A 210 -5.14 12.46 -1.25
N PRO A 211 -5.29 13.53 -0.45
CA PRO A 211 -4.75 13.59 0.90
C PRO A 211 -5.36 12.53 1.80
N GLY A 212 -4.54 11.89 2.65
CA GLY A 212 -5.00 10.85 3.55
C GLY A 212 -5.46 9.55 2.88
N LEU A 213 -5.10 9.33 1.61
CA LEU A 213 -5.48 8.14 0.82
C LEU A 213 -5.27 6.84 1.60
N PHE A 214 -4.13 6.69 2.28
CA PHE A 214 -3.81 5.47 3.02
C PHE A 214 -4.69 5.26 4.26
N CYS A 215 -5.21 6.34 4.85
CA CYS A 215 -6.16 6.27 5.96
C CYS A 215 -7.57 5.94 5.49
N LEU A 216 -7.94 6.36 4.28
CA LEU A 216 -9.24 6.07 3.65
C LEU A 216 -9.34 4.63 3.19
N ASN A 217 -8.23 4.05 2.71
CA ASN A 217 -8.25 2.69 2.19
C ASN A 217 -8.34 1.63 3.28
N GLU A 218 -8.92 0.50 2.91
CA GLU A 218 -8.85 -0.74 3.68
C GLU A 218 -7.38 -1.09 3.92
N ARG A 219 -7.01 -1.45 5.16
CA ARG A 219 -5.62 -1.79 5.50
C ARG A 219 -5.54 -2.77 6.66
N ALA A 220 -4.46 -3.53 6.68
CA ALA A 220 -4.06 -4.36 7.82
C ALA A 220 -2.77 -3.79 8.41
N VAL A 221 -2.86 -3.31 9.65
CA VAL A 221 -1.75 -2.70 10.40
C VAL A 221 -1.24 -3.71 11.43
N TYR A 222 0.04 -4.01 11.39
CA TYR A 222 0.71 -4.84 12.38
C TYR A 222 1.62 -3.94 13.24
N ILE A 223 1.51 -4.06 14.56
CA ILE A 223 2.24 -3.23 15.52
C ILE A 223 3.01 -4.15 16.46
N GLY A 224 4.24 -3.79 16.78
CA GLY A 224 5.05 -4.54 17.73
C GLY A 224 6.43 -3.92 17.89
N LYS A 225 7.43 -4.78 18.09
CA LYS A 225 8.79 -4.36 18.44
C LYS A 225 9.85 -5.03 17.59
N TRP A 226 10.86 -4.28 17.21
CA TRP A 226 12.12 -4.78 16.65
C TRP A 226 13.28 -4.36 17.55
N LYS A 227 14.51 -4.71 17.18
CA LYS A 227 15.71 -4.43 17.99
C LYS A 227 15.91 -2.96 18.41
N HIS A 228 15.34 -1.99 17.69
CA HIS A 228 15.42 -0.56 18.02
C HIS A 228 14.10 0.02 18.54
N GLY A 229 13.20 -0.81 19.08
CA GLY A 229 11.97 -0.36 19.73
C GLY A 229 10.73 -0.54 18.86
N PHE A 230 9.91 0.50 18.73
CA PHE A 230 8.63 0.44 18.01
C PHE A 230 8.82 0.05 16.54
N PHE A 231 7.98 -0.86 16.07
CA PHE A 231 7.86 -1.20 14.65
C PHE A 231 6.39 -1.31 14.25
N SER A 232 6.06 -0.73 13.10
CA SER A 232 4.75 -0.86 12.47
C SER A 232 4.93 -1.26 11.02
N TYR A 233 4.15 -2.23 10.58
CA TYR A 233 4.16 -2.74 9.22
C TYR A 233 2.74 -2.84 8.70
N THR A 234 2.44 -2.16 7.60
CA THR A 234 1.06 -2.01 7.13
C THR A 234 0.92 -2.40 5.67
N ALA A 235 -0.05 -3.28 5.38
CA ALA A 235 -0.50 -3.55 4.03
C ALA A 235 -1.75 -2.70 3.74
N VAL A 236 -1.67 -1.83 2.73
CA VAL A 236 -2.79 -0.99 2.28
C VAL A 236 -3.44 -1.62 1.05
N GLY A 237 -4.74 -1.89 1.14
CA GLY A 237 -5.56 -2.39 0.04
C GLY A 237 -5.70 -1.35 -1.07
N LYS A 238 -5.90 -1.83 -2.29
CA LYS A 238 -6.15 -1.01 -3.48
C LYS A 238 -7.24 -1.66 -4.33
N LEU A 239 -7.85 -0.89 -5.23
CA LEU A 239 -8.65 -1.44 -6.33
C LEU A 239 -7.79 -2.50 -7.05
N VAL A 240 -8.28 -3.75 -7.18
CA VAL A 240 -7.56 -4.98 -7.62
C VAL A 240 -7.07 -5.89 -6.47
N GLY A 241 -7.13 -5.45 -5.22
CA GLY A 241 -6.88 -6.32 -4.06
C GLY A 241 -7.95 -7.40 -3.95
N LYS A 242 -7.53 -8.65 -3.70
CA LYS A 242 -8.45 -9.65 -3.14
C LYS A 242 -8.96 -9.09 -1.81
N SER A 243 -10.26 -8.78 -1.75
CA SER A 243 -10.97 -8.72 -0.48
C SER A 243 -10.65 -10.03 0.24
N GLY A 244 -9.95 -9.93 1.37
CA GLY A 244 -9.52 -11.11 2.11
C GLY A 244 -10.71 -12.01 2.35
N ARG A 245 -10.70 -13.22 1.75
CA ARG A 245 -11.51 -14.30 2.26
C ARG A 245 -11.07 -14.47 3.71
N ARG A 246 -11.98 -14.24 4.66
CA ARG A 246 -11.82 -14.67 6.06
C ARG A 246 -11.31 -16.13 6.01
N ARG A 247 -10.05 -16.32 6.36
CA ARG A 247 -9.49 -17.57 6.83
C ARG A 247 -8.94 -17.28 8.20
#